data_AF-A0A255U0A2-F1
#
_entry.id   AF-A0A255U0A2-F1
#
_cell.length_a   1.000
_cell.length_b   1.000
_cell.length_c   1.000
_cell.angle_alpha   90.00
_cell.angle_beta   90.00
_cell.angle_gamma   90.00
#
_symmetry.space_group_name_H-M   'P 1'
#
loop_
_entity.id
_entity.type
_entity.pdbx_description
1 polymer ?
#
loop_
_entity_poly.entity_id
_entity_poly.type
_entity_poly.pdbx_seq_one_letter_code
_entity_poly.pdbx_strand_id
1 'polypeptide(L)'
;MDPALNNYLKAADMAYDIGEIHALTPDCAHYDTLLRQQEVLGLLDQAVDGGYVQAYPMKALLSASDDWSTFRLVRPELFRQILLEGIDRGCLAPEHDEAWTWMTLAAENNDPEEFMDDMERYYDLLMTALEHGNYDAETIMDMIWPPEQIIEED
;
A
#
# COMPACT_ATOMS: atom_id res chain seq x y z
N MET A 1 -5.12 22.67 10.13
CA MET A 1 -4.96 21.32 9.57
C MET A 1 -3.86 21.41 8.55
N ASP A 2 -2.88 20.51 8.59
CA ASP A 2 -1.78 20.46 7.64
C ASP A 2 -2.34 20.21 6.22
N PRO A 3 -2.03 21.06 5.20
CA PRO A 3 -2.48 20.86 3.83
C PRO A 3 -2.12 19.49 3.26
N ALA A 4 -0.95 18.94 3.59
CA ALA A 4 -0.50 17.66 3.07
C ALA A 4 -1.38 16.50 3.60
N LEU A 5 -1.62 16.50 4.92
CA LEU A 5 -2.55 15.57 5.56
C LEU A 5 -3.99 15.73 5.01
N ASN A 6 -4.46 16.96 4.81
CA ASN A 6 -5.80 17.21 4.26
C ASN A 6 -5.96 16.63 2.84
N ASN A 7 -4.93 16.77 2.01
CA ASN A 7 -4.92 16.18 0.67
C ASN A 7 -4.97 14.66 0.72
N TYR A 8 -4.18 14.04 1.61
CA TYR A 8 -4.22 12.60 1.83
C TYR A 8 -5.60 12.12 2.29
N LEU A 9 -6.19 12.76 3.30
CA LEU A 9 -7.51 12.36 3.82
C LEU A 9 -8.60 12.48 2.74
N LYS A 10 -8.56 13.54 1.91
CA LYS A 10 -9.47 13.68 0.77
C LYS A 10 -9.24 12.58 -0.27
N ALA A 11 -7.99 12.24 -0.56
CA ALA A 11 -7.66 11.16 -1.48
C ALA A 11 -8.18 9.81 -0.99
N ALA A 12 -8.02 9.51 0.31
CA ALA A 12 -8.49 8.27 0.94
C ALA A 12 -10.01 8.12 0.87
N ASP A 13 -10.76 9.17 1.23
CA ASP A 13 -12.23 9.20 1.14
C ASP A 13 -12.72 8.96 -0.30
N MET A 14 -12.11 9.66 -1.27
CA MET A 14 -12.45 9.50 -2.67
C MET A 14 -12.06 8.12 -3.23
N ALA A 15 -10.94 7.55 -2.81
CA ALA A 15 -10.51 6.23 -3.23
C ALA A 15 -11.46 5.14 -2.74
N TYR A 16 -11.96 5.25 -1.51
CA TYR A 16 -12.98 4.36 -0.95
C TYR A 16 -14.25 4.36 -1.80
N ASP A 17 -14.79 5.56 -2.11
CA ASP A 17 -15.96 5.69 -3.00
C ASP A 17 -15.77 5.05 -4.37
N ILE A 18 -14.57 5.20 -4.95
CA ILE A 18 -14.23 4.62 -6.26
C ILE A 18 -14.16 3.09 -6.15
N GLY A 19 -13.54 2.57 -5.09
CA GLY A 19 -13.50 1.13 -4.81
C GLY A 19 -14.90 0.53 -4.72
N GLU A 20 -15.84 1.18 -4.03
CA GLU A 20 -17.24 0.74 -3.97
C GLU A 20 -17.90 0.70 -5.36
N ILE A 21 -17.64 1.70 -6.21
CA ILE A 21 -18.16 1.72 -7.59
C ILE A 21 -17.56 0.57 -8.41
N HIS A 22 -16.26 0.32 -8.26
CA HIS A 22 -15.58 -0.75 -8.98
C HIS A 22 -16.11 -2.12 -8.56
N ALA A 23 -16.34 -2.34 -7.25
CA ALA A 23 -16.90 -3.57 -6.71
C ALA A 23 -18.31 -3.89 -7.27
N LEU A 24 -19.10 -2.86 -7.59
CA LEU A 24 -20.43 -3.02 -8.20
C LEU A 24 -20.38 -3.30 -9.71
N THR A 25 -19.24 -3.05 -10.36
CA THR A 25 -19.06 -3.20 -11.81
C THR A 25 -17.81 -4.03 -12.16
N PRO A 26 -17.68 -5.26 -11.62
CA PRO A 26 -16.53 -6.09 -11.88
C PRO A 26 -16.41 -6.37 -13.38
N ASP A 27 -15.18 -6.41 -13.89
CA ASP A 27 -14.82 -6.66 -15.29
C ASP A 27 -15.19 -5.56 -16.30
N CYS A 28 -15.71 -4.41 -15.85
CA CYS A 28 -15.90 -3.25 -16.71
C CYS A 28 -14.64 -2.40 -16.75
N ALA A 29 -14.27 -1.90 -17.94
CA ALA A 29 -13.30 -0.82 -18.01
C ALA A 29 -13.91 0.42 -17.33
N HIS A 30 -13.38 0.79 -16.15
CA HIS A 30 -13.93 1.83 -15.27
C HIS A 30 -13.67 3.25 -15.80
N TYR A 31 -14.01 3.51 -17.06
CA TYR A 31 -13.85 4.82 -17.70
C TYR A 31 -14.62 5.93 -16.97
N ASP A 32 -15.73 5.57 -16.32
CA ASP A 32 -16.59 6.50 -15.59
C ASP A 32 -15.93 7.05 -14.32
N THR A 33 -14.94 6.35 -13.75
CA THR A 33 -14.19 6.79 -12.56
C THR A 33 -12.84 7.40 -12.89
N LEU A 34 -12.37 7.32 -14.14
CA LEU A 34 -11.02 7.71 -14.55
C LEU A 34 -10.63 9.14 -14.17
N LEU A 35 -11.54 10.12 -14.31
CA LEU A 35 -11.27 11.50 -13.88
C LEU A 35 -11.13 11.62 -12.36
N ARG A 36 -11.92 10.88 -11.60
CA ARG A 36 -11.83 10.86 -10.12
C ARG A 36 -10.58 10.14 -9.66
N GLN A 37 -10.18 9.05 -10.34
CA GLN A 37 -8.93 8.35 -10.07
C GLN A 37 -7.73 9.27 -10.29
N GLN A 38 -7.72 10.04 -11.39
CA GLN A 38 -6.69 11.04 -11.64
C GLN A 38 -6.66 12.14 -10.56
N GLU A 39 -7.82 12.58 -10.07
CA GLU A 39 -7.88 13.54 -8.96
C GLU A 39 -7.27 12.95 -7.67
N VAL A 40 -7.58 11.70 -7.34
CA VAL A 40 -7.00 11.00 -6.18
C VAL A 40 -5.49 10.93 -6.28
N LEU A 41 -4.95 10.48 -7.43
CA LEU A 41 -3.50 10.40 -7.63
C LEU A 41 -2.84 11.78 -7.55
N GLY A 42 -3.46 12.81 -8.11
CA GLY A 42 -2.97 14.20 -8.00
C GLY A 42 -2.99 14.74 -6.57
N LEU A 43 -3.95 14.34 -5.73
CA LEU A 43 -3.98 14.68 -4.31
C LEU A 43 -2.88 13.96 -3.53
N LEU A 44 -2.62 12.69 -3.85
CA LEU A 44 -1.53 11.93 -3.25
C LEU A 44 -0.16 12.51 -3.62
N ASP A 45 0.03 12.94 -4.87
CA ASP A 45 1.22 13.67 -5.31
C ASP A 45 1.43 14.95 -4.47
N GLN A 46 0.38 15.75 -4.30
CA GLN A 46 0.46 16.96 -3.48
C GLN A 46 0.71 16.66 -1.99
N ALA A 47 0.20 15.54 -1.47
CA ALA A 47 0.45 15.13 -0.10
C ALA A 47 1.92 14.75 0.11
N VAL A 48 2.50 13.93 -0.77
CA VAL A 48 3.91 13.53 -0.66
C VAL A 48 4.86 14.70 -0.90
N ASP A 49 4.54 15.60 -1.84
CA ASP A 49 5.31 16.83 -2.09
C ASP A 49 5.21 17.81 -0.91
N GLY A 50 4.08 17.80 -0.22
CA GLY A 50 3.86 18.53 1.03
C GLY A 50 4.55 17.93 2.25
N GLY A 51 5.22 16.78 2.11
CA GLY A 51 5.97 16.12 3.18
C GLY A 51 5.21 15.01 3.92
N TYR A 52 3.97 14.70 3.53
CA TYR A 52 3.20 13.60 4.11
C TYR A 52 3.59 12.27 3.47
N VAL A 53 4.74 11.73 3.90
CA VAL A 53 5.37 10.53 3.33
C VAL A 53 4.55 9.25 3.55
N GLN A 54 3.62 9.22 4.51
CA GLN A 54 2.75 8.07 4.76
C GLN A 54 1.82 7.75 3.57
N ALA A 55 1.64 8.70 2.64
CA ALA A 55 0.83 8.50 1.44
C ALA A 55 1.49 7.61 0.36
N TYR A 56 2.79 7.30 0.48
CA TYR A 56 3.51 6.54 -0.57
C TYR A 56 2.93 5.14 -0.83
N PRO A 57 2.64 4.28 0.17
CA PRO A 57 2.05 2.97 -0.09
C PRO A 57 0.70 3.02 -0.79
N MET A 58 -0.20 3.93 -0.37
CA MET A 58 -1.47 4.18 -1.05
C MET A 58 -1.26 4.61 -2.49
N LYS A 59 -0.35 5.58 -2.72
CA LYS A 59 -0.02 6.07 -4.07
C LYS A 59 0.53 4.95 -4.95
N ALA A 60 1.42 4.11 -4.42
CA ALA A 60 2.00 2.99 -5.14
C ALA A 60 0.90 2.00 -5.55
N LEU A 61 0.07 1.57 -4.60
CA LEU A 61 -1.00 0.60 -4.82
C LEU A 61 -2.01 1.10 -5.86
N LEU A 62 -2.56 2.30 -5.66
CA LEU A 62 -3.57 2.84 -6.56
C LEU A 62 -3.04 3.16 -7.97
N SER A 63 -1.78 3.57 -8.10
CA SER A 63 -1.16 3.80 -9.41
C SER A 63 -0.96 2.48 -10.17
N ALA A 64 -0.70 1.39 -9.46
CA ALA A 64 -0.38 0.10 -10.02
C ALA A 64 -1.60 -0.82 -10.23
N SER A 65 -2.77 -0.46 -9.69
CA SER A 65 -4.03 -1.18 -9.86
C SER A 65 -4.99 -0.46 -10.81
N ASP A 66 -5.66 -1.21 -11.70
CA ASP A 66 -6.78 -0.69 -12.50
C ASP A 66 -8.11 -0.75 -11.73
N ASP A 67 -8.23 -1.74 -10.85
CA ASP A 67 -9.40 -1.98 -10.02
C ASP A 67 -9.07 -1.75 -8.54
N TRP A 68 -9.61 -0.65 -7.99
CA TRP A 68 -9.39 -0.24 -6.60
C TRP A 68 -10.33 -0.95 -5.61
N SER A 69 -11.17 -1.88 -6.06
CA SER A 69 -11.92 -2.79 -5.17
C SER A 69 -11.13 -4.05 -4.83
N THR A 70 -10.23 -4.47 -5.72
CA THR A 70 -9.42 -5.69 -5.54
C THR A 70 -7.96 -5.41 -5.24
N PHE A 71 -7.48 -4.19 -5.50
CA PHE A 71 -6.08 -3.79 -5.28
C PHE A 71 -5.04 -4.71 -5.96
N ARG A 72 -5.45 -5.46 -6.98
CA ARG A 72 -4.54 -6.31 -7.74
C ARG A 72 -3.57 -5.47 -8.54
N LEU A 73 -2.29 -5.79 -8.46
CA LEU A 73 -1.23 -5.12 -9.18
C LEU A 73 -1.22 -5.61 -10.63
N VAL A 74 -1.57 -4.73 -11.55
CA VAL A 74 -1.41 -4.95 -13.00
C VAL A 74 -0.13 -4.31 -13.53
N ARG A 75 0.53 -3.49 -12.70
CA ARG A 75 1.80 -2.80 -12.97
C ARG A 75 2.77 -2.95 -11.79
N PRO A 76 3.24 -4.17 -11.47
CA PRO A 76 4.06 -4.42 -10.28
C PRO A 76 5.38 -3.62 -10.27
N GLU A 77 6.00 -3.36 -11.43
CA GLU A 77 7.21 -2.53 -11.50
C GLU A 77 6.95 -1.09 -11.06
N LEU A 78 5.79 -0.53 -11.39
CA LEU A 78 5.40 0.82 -10.97
C LEU A 78 5.16 0.88 -9.47
N PHE A 79 4.53 -0.16 -8.91
CA PHE A 79 4.35 -0.30 -7.46
C PHE A 79 5.71 -0.26 -6.76
N ARG A 80 6.63 -1.15 -7.16
CA ARG A 80 7.99 -1.22 -6.58
C ARG A 80 8.73 0.12 -6.68
N GLN A 81 8.65 0.79 -7.82
CA GLN A 81 9.32 2.07 -8.03
C GLN A 81 8.83 3.16 -7.06
N ILE A 82 7.50 3.32 -6.93
CA ILE A 82 6.92 4.34 -6.04
C ILE A 82 7.16 3.97 -4.58
N LEU A 83 7.02 2.68 -4.23
CA LEU A 83 7.26 2.20 -2.87
C LEU A 83 8.71 2.45 -2.45
N LEU A 84 9.69 2.11 -3.30
CA LEU A 84 11.11 2.33 -3.03
C LEU A 84 11.43 3.81 -2.79
N GLU A 85 10.88 4.71 -3.61
CA GLU A 85 11.01 6.16 -3.38
C GLU A 85 10.44 6.56 -2.00
N GLY A 86 9.30 6.00 -1.62
CA GLY A 86 8.69 6.23 -0.31
C GLY A 86 9.55 5.73 0.83
N ILE A 87 10.10 4.52 0.72
CA ILE A 87 10.96 3.91 1.74
C ILE A 87 12.22 4.76 1.94
N ASP A 88 12.84 5.24 0.85
CA ASP A 88 13.99 6.15 0.92
C ASP A 88 13.66 7.48 1.63
N ARG A 89 12.37 7.85 1.68
CA ARG A 89 11.85 9.02 2.41
C ARG A 89 11.25 8.68 3.79
N GLY A 90 11.32 7.42 4.22
CA GLY A 90 10.83 6.96 5.52
C GLY A 90 9.32 6.75 5.60
N CYS A 91 8.64 6.40 4.50
CA CYS A 91 7.20 6.16 4.52
C CYS A 91 6.81 4.99 5.45
N LEU A 92 7.65 3.97 5.57
CA LEU A 92 7.47 2.79 6.43
C LEU A 92 8.20 2.91 7.77
N ALA A 93 8.21 4.10 8.38
CA ALA A 93 8.60 4.20 9.78
C ALA A 93 7.62 3.39 10.65
N PRO A 94 8.05 2.77 11.77
CA PRO A 94 7.19 1.90 12.57
C PRO A 94 5.88 2.55 13.06
N GLU A 95 5.90 3.85 13.32
CA GLU A 95 4.78 4.66 13.82
C GLU A 95 3.81 5.15 12.74
N HIS A 96 4.05 4.79 11.48
CA HIS A 96 3.22 5.20 10.34
C HIS A 96 2.11 4.18 10.06
N ASP A 97 1.19 4.03 11.00
CA ASP A 97 0.13 3.01 10.97
C ASP A 97 -0.64 3.00 9.62
N GLU A 98 -1.02 4.17 9.11
CA GLU A 98 -1.74 4.24 7.83
C GLU A 98 -0.92 3.70 6.65
N ALA A 99 0.39 3.93 6.64
CA ALA A 99 1.27 3.45 5.58
C ALA A 99 1.34 1.91 5.60
N TRP A 100 1.41 1.33 6.79
CA TRP A 100 1.45 -0.12 6.98
C TRP A 100 0.12 -0.79 6.66
N THR A 101 -1.02 -0.19 7.00
CA THR A 101 -2.34 -0.70 6.61
C THR A 101 -2.47 -0.82 5.09
N TRP A 102 -1.96 0.15 4.32
CA TRP A 102 -1.92 0.06 2.86
C TRP A 102 -1.00 -1.04 2.34
N MET A 103 0.11 -1.32 3.04
CA MET A 103 0.98 -2.46 2.72
C MET A 103 0.27 -3.80 2.97
N THR A 104 -0.48 -3.93 4.07
CA THR A 104 -1.29 -5.12 4.35
C THR A 104 -2.35 -5.34 3.28
N LEU A 105 -3.10 -4.29 2.91
CA LEU A 105 -4.09 -4.37 1.82
C LEU A 105 -3.47 -4.82 0.49
N ALA A 106 -2.25 -4.34 0.19
CA ALA A 106 -1.52 -4.81 -0.97
C ALA A 106 -1.17 -6.30 -0.84
N ALA A 107 -0.63 -6.73 0.31
CA ALA A 107 -0.18 -8.11 0.56
C ALA A 107 -1.33 -9.12 0.54
N GLU A 108 -2.52 -8.75 1.01
CA GLU A 108 -3.70 -9.62 0.99
C GLU A 108 -4.17 -9.98 -0.43
N ASN A 109 -3.84 -9.14 -1.43
CA ASN A 109 -4.36 -9.26 -2.79
C ASN A 109 -3.28 -9.59 -3.83
N ASN A 110 -2.01 -9.66 -3.42
CA ASN A 110 -0.84 -9.82 -4.28
C ASN A 110 0.21 -10.70 -3.59
N ASP A 111 1.32 -11.00 -4.28
CA ASP A 111 2.46 -11.69 -3.66
C ASP A 111 3.37 -10.66 -2.96
N PRO A 112 3.44 -10.63 -1.61
CA PRO A 112 4.28 -9.68 -0.89
C PRO A 112 5.79 -9.90 -1.12
N GLU A 113 6.25 -11.09 -1.54
CA GLU A 113 7.65 -11.30 -1.93
C GLU A 113 8.06 -10.45 -3.14
N GLU A 114 7.10 -10.05 -3.98
CA GLU A 114 7.37 -9.25 -5.18
C GLU A 114 7.37 -7.73 -4.94
N PHE A 115 7.18 -7.28 -3.69
CA PHE A 115 7.10 -5.84 -3.35
C PHE A 115 8.47 -5.16 -3.31
N MET A 116 9.55 -5.92 -3.10
CA MET A 116 10.91 -5.42 -3.08
C MET A 116 11.89 -6.46 -3.64
N ASP A 117 12.81 -6.04 -4.49
CA ASP A 117 13.86 -6.94 -5.01
C ASP A 117 14.95 -7.22 -3.94
N ASP A 118 15.15 -6.28 -3.01
CA ASP A 118 16.09 -6.39 -1.90
C ASP A 118 15.38 -6.95 -0.66
N MET A 119 15.33 -8.27 -0.57
CA MET A 119 14.63 -8.99 0.51
C MET A 119 15.30 -8.84 1.88
N GLU A 120 16.61 -8.60 1.94
CA GLU A 120 17.31 -8.33 3.20
C GLU A 120 16.84 -6.99 3.76
N ARG A 121 16.83 -5.95 2.92
CA ARG A 121 16.28 -4.64 3.30
C ARG A 121 14.80 -4.73 3.68
N TYR A 122 14.01 -5.53 2.96
CA TYR A 122 12.59 -5.66 3.25
C TYR A 122 12.34 -6.35 4.59
N TYR A 123 13.07 -7.43 4.86
CA TYR A 123 13.04 -8.12 6.14
C TYR A 123 13.41 -7.18 7.30
N ASP A 124 14.47 -6.39 7.15
CA ASP A 124 14.90 -5.44 8.19
C ASP A 124 13.83 -4.37 8.49
N LEU A 125 13.12 -3.88 7.46
CA LEU A 125 12.01 -2.93 7.64
C LEU A 125 10.85 -3.57 8.41
N LEU A 126 10.43 -4.77 8.00
CA LEU A 126 9.35 -5.51 8.64
C LEU A 126 9.70 -5.86 10.09
N MET A 127 10.92 -6.36 10.33
CA MET A 127 11.41 -6.69 11.66
C MET A 127 11.48 -5.45 12.55
N THR A 128 12.02 -4.34 12.05
CA THR A 128 12.10 -3.09 12.81
C THR A 128 10.71 -2.62 13.22
N ALA A 129 9.73 -2.68 12.31
CA ALA A 129 8.36 -2.28 12.62
C ALA A 129 7.68 -3.25 13.62
N LEU A 130 7.87 -4.56 13.44
CA LEU A 130 7.40 -5.60 14.35
C LEU A 130 7.93 -5.41 15.77
N GLU A 131 9.24 -5.16 15.93
CA GLU A 131 9.88 -4.91 17.23
C GLU A 131 9.31 -3.67 17.95
N HIS A 132 8.74 -2.74 17.19
CA HIS A 132 8.03 -1.56 17.72
C HIS A 132 6.51 -1.79 17.90
N GLY A 133 6.02 -3.01 17.67
CA GLY A 133 4.64 -3.41 17.88
C GLY A 133 3.71 -3.16 16.70
N ASN A 134 4.24 -3.00 15.49
CA ASN A 134 3.42 -2.85 14.29
C ASN A 134 2.85 -4.21 13.83
N TYR A 135 1.54 -4.40 14.01
CA TYR A 135 0.84 -5.65 13.71
C TYR A 135 0.69 -5.91 12.19
N ASP A 136 0.61 -4.85 11.39
CA ASP A 136 0.56 -4.96 9.93
C ASP A 136 1.90 -5.54 9.40
N ALA A 137 3.03 -5.09 9.95
CA ALA A 137 4.34 -5.66 9.63
C ALA A 137 4.44 -7.15 10.06
N GLU A 138 3.92 -7.52 11.24
CA GLU A 138 3.80 -8.92 11.66
C GLU A 138 3.02 -9.75 10.64
N THR A 139 1.86 -9.24 10.24
CA THR A 139 0.95 -9.91 9.30
C THR A 139 1.62 -10.16 7.96
N ILE A 140 2.30 -9.15 7.40
CA ILE A 140 3.03 -9.29 6.14
C ILE A 140 4.20 -10.26 6.30
N MET A 141 4.93 -10.19 7.41
CA MET A 141 6.05 -11.08 7.69
C MET A 141 5.60 -12.55 7.76
N ASP A 142 4.46 -12.83 8.40
CA ASP A 142 3.86 -14.17 8.46
C ASP A 142 3.37 -14.67 7.09
N MET A 143 2.99 -13.78 6.17
CA MET A 143 2.63 -14.14 4.79
C MET A 143 3.85 -14.58 3.98
N ILE A 144 4.99 -13.92 4.16
CA ILE A 144 6.24 -14.20 3.43
C ILE A 144 6.99 -15.39 4.07
N TRP A 145 7.18 -15.34 5.39
CA TRP A 145 7.94 -16.32 6.16
C TRP A 145 7.04 -16.92 7.25
N PRO A 146 6.09 -17.79 6.88
CA PRO A 146 5.19 -18.38 7.84
C PRO A 146 5.99 -19.11 8.94
N PRO A 147 5.57 -19.03 10.21
CA PRO A 147 6.27 -19.68 11.30
C PRO A 147 6.39 -21.19 11.03
N GLU A 148 7.54 -21.77 11.37
CA GLU A 148 7.77 -23.20 11.22
C GLU A 148 6.67 -23.98 11.95
N GLN A 149 5.86 -24.71 11.19
CA GLN A 149 4.90 -25.65 11.77
C GLN A 149 5.69 -26.84 12.32
N ILE A 150 5.84 -26.91 13.64
CA ILE A 150 6.30 -28.13 14.31
C ILE A 150 5.18 -29.16 14.17
N ILE A 151 5.27 -30.01 13.15
CA ILE A 151 4.45 -31.21 13.05
C ILE A 151 5.11 -32.25 13.95
N GLU A 152 4.55 -32.50 15.13
CA GLU A 152 4.88 -33.72 15.88
C GLU A 152 4.39 -34.92 15.04
N GLU A 153 5.32 -35.66 14.43
CA GLU A 153 5.02 -36.99 13.88
C GLU A 153 4.78 -37.96 15.05
N ASP A 154 3.52 -38.39 15.22
CA ASP A 154 3.10 -39.51 16.09
C ASP A 154 3.68 -40.87 15.64
#